data_AF-A0A841E7S1-F1
#
_entry.id   AF-A0A841E7S1-F1
#
_cell.length_a   1.000
_cell.length_b   1.000
_cell.length_c   1.000
_cell.angle_alpha   90.00
_cell.angle_beta   90.00
_cell.angle_gamma   90.00
#
_symmetry.space_group_name_H-M   'P 1'
#
loop_
_entity.id
_entity.type
_entity.pdbx_description
1 polymer ?
#
loop_
_entity_poly.entity_id
_entity_poly.type
_entity_poly.pdbx_seq_one_letter_code
_entity_poly.pdbx_strand_id
1 'polypeptide(L)' 'MTAVDDANRPGDYEQLRIGAEVGDEVADLTNSWRRTGHAVTVGADADEAAARARAVADRVTVTTRPGGAADA' A
#
# COMPACT_ATOMS: atom_id res chain seq x y z
N MET A 1 -5.60 17.15 4.30
CA MET A 1 -4.19 16.84 3.99
C MET A 1 -3.84 15.59 4.78
N THR A 2 -4.13 14.44 4.19
CA THR A 2 -4.08 13.10 4.81
C THR A 2 -2.71 12.46 4.58
N ALA A 3 -2.31 11.54 5.46
CA ALA A 3 -1.00 10.87 5.50
C ALA A 3 -0.51 10.22 4.18
N VAL A 4 -1.35 10.16 3.16
CA VAL A 4 -1.04 9.61 1.83
C VAL A 4 -0.06 10.49 1.04
N ASP A 5 -0.03 11.81 1.31
CA ASP A 5 0.86 12.75 0.60
C ASP A 5 2.34 12.56 0.96
N ASP A 6 2.64 12.14 2.20
CA ASP A 6 4.02 12.07 2.70
C ASP A 6 4.81 10.86 2.14
N ALA A 7 4.10 9.84 1.65
CA ALA A 7 4.70 8.72 0.95
C ALA A 7 5.17 9.09 -0.46
N ASN A 8 4.54 10.08 -1.10
CA ASN A 8 4.77 10.54 -2.48
C ASN A 8 5.99 11.45 -2.65
N ARG A 9 7.15 11.08 -2.09
CA ARG A 9 8.41 11.70 -2.48
C ARG A 9 8.86 11.17 -3.84
N PRO A 10 8.94 12.02 -4.89
CA PRO A 10 9.39 11.59 -6.20
C PRO A 10 10.86 11.16 -6.13
N GLY A 11 11.16 9.91 -6.52
CA GLY A 11 12.52 9.37 -6.64
C GLY A 11 12.68 7.90 -6.24
N ASP A 12 11.83 7.39 -5.34
CA ASP A 12 11.98 6.01 -4.82
C ASP A 12 11.12 4.97 -5.56
N TYR A 13 10.11 5.42 -6.32
CA TYR A 13 9.19 4.56 -7.06
C TYR A 13 8.56 5.27 -8.27
N GLU A 14 8.13 4.48 -9.26
CA GLU A 14 7.40 4.96 -10.43
C GLU A 14 5.91 5.14 -10.12
N GLN A 15 5.36 4.27 -9.29
CA GLN A 15 3.95 4.30 -8.91
C GLN A 15 3.73 3.73 -7.52
N LEU A 16 2.93 4.42 -6.71
CA LEU A 16 2.32 3.87 -5.50
C LEU A 16 0.81 4.11 -5.58
N ARG A 17 0.02 3.05 -5.38
CA ARG A 17 -1.43 3.14 -5.30
C ARG A 17 -1.92 2.37 -4.08
N ILE A 18 -2.66 3.07 -3.22
CA ILE A 18 -3.47 2.43 -2.20
C ILE A 18 -4.85 2.19 -2.82
N GLY A 19 -5.26 0.93 -2.90
CA GLY A 19 -6.52 0.50 -3.49
C GLY A 19 -7.67 0.44 -2.48
N ALA A 20 -7.35 0.27 -1.18
CA ALA A 20 -8.33 0.31 -0.10
C ALA A 20 -8.63 1.76 0.33
N GLU A 21 -9.90 2.06 0.56
CA GLU A 21 -10.38 3.34 1.07
C GLU A 21 -10.69 3.27 2.57
N VAL A 22 -10.86 4.44 3.21
CA VAL A 22 -11.23 4.49 4.62
C VAL A 22 -12.65 3.96 4.80
N GLY A 23 -12.79 2.90 5.59
CA GLY A 23 -14.06 2.22 5.83
C GLY A 23 -14.20 0.91 5.08
N ASP A 24 -13.31 0.63 4.12
CA ASP A 24 -13.28 -0.66 3.44
C ASP A 24 -12.88 -1.78 4.40
N GLU A 25 -13.45 -2.95 4.16
CA GLU A 25 -13.06 -4.18 4.84
C GLU A 25 -11.68 -4.63 4.35
N VAL A 26 -10.74 -4.75 5.28
CA VAL A 26 -9.45 -5.41 5.05
C VAL A 26 -9.56 -6.86 5.52
N ALA A 27 -9.32 -7.81 4.62
CA ALA A 27 -9.37 -9.23 4.90
C ALA A 27 -8.09 -9.94 4.43
N ASP A 28 -7.95 -11.20 4.79
CA ASP A 28 -6.80 -12.03 4.39
C ASP A 28 -6.65 -12.10 2.87
N LEU A 29 -5.38 -12.11 2.44
CA LEU A 29 -5.01 -12.15 1.03
C LEU A 29 -5.21 -13.56 0.45
N THR A 30 -6.45 -13.91 0.15
CA THR A 30 -6.85 -15.19 -0.48
C THR A 30 -6.87 -15.11 -2.01
N ASN A 31 -6.94 -13.91 -2.57
CA ASN A 31 -6.88 -13.63 -4.00
C ASN A 31 -6.36 -12.21 -4.27
N SER A 32 -6.08 -11.89 -5.54
CA SER A 32 -5.49 -10.59 -5.92
C SER A 32 -6.39 -9.38 -5.70
N TRP A 33 -7.72 -9.55 -5.61
CA TRP A 33 -8.67 -8.46 -5.39
C TRP A 33 -8.69 -7.98 -3.94
N ARG A 34 -8.18 -8.80 -3.00
CA ARG A 34 -8.03 -8.45 -1.58
C ARG A 34 -6.75 -7.67 -1.27
N ARG A 35 -5.98 -7.26 -2.28
CA ARG A 35 -4.79 -6.40 -2.07
C ARG A 35 -5.24 -5.00 -1.65
N THR A 36 -4.61 -4.48 -0.61
CA THR A 36 -4.85 -3.11 -0.12
C THR A 36 -4.18 -2.04 -0.99
N GLY A 37 -3.24 -2.43 -1.85
CA GLY A 37 -2.55 -1.54 -2.77
C GLY A 37 -1.44 -2.23 -3.56
N HIS A 38 -0.71 -1.46 -4.35
CA HIS A 38 0.47 -1.91 -5.08
C HIS A 38 1.48 -0.78 -5.28
N ALA A 39 2.74 -1.15 -5.43
CA ALA A 39 3.84 -0.25 -5.77
C ALA A 39 4.63 -0.81 -6.96
N VAL A 40 5.17 0.09 -7.79
CA VAL A 40 6.03 -0.23 -8.93
C VAL A 40 7.32 0.57 -8.77
N THR A 41 8.45 -0.13 -8.81
CA THR A 41 9.79 0.44 -8.68
C THR A 41 10.65 0.04 -9.87
N VAL A 42 11.61 0.89 -10.19
CA VAL A 42 12.65 0.62 -11.20
C VAL A 42 14.00 0.75 -10.51
N GLY A 43 14.90 -0.17 -10.82
CA GLY A 43 16.31 -0.15 -10.43
C GLY A 43 17.18 -0.49 -11.65
N ALA A 44 18.50 -0.32 -11.52
CA ALA A 44 19.45 -0.70 -12.56
C ALA A 44 19.46 -2.23 -12.79
N ASP A 45 19.11 -2.99 -11.77
CA ASP A 45 18.95 -4.45 -11.79
C ASP A 45 17.79 -4.91 -10.89
N ALA A 46 17.58 -6.22 -10.85
CA ALA A 46 16.49 -6.84 -10.09
C ALA A 46 16.65 -6.68 -8.57
N ASP A 47 17.89 -6.69 -8.05
CA ASP A 47 18.16 -6.59 -6.62
C ASP A 47 17.90 -5.16 -6.13
N GLU A 48 18.34 -4.16 -6.89
CA GLU A 48 18.06 -2.76 -6.60
C GLU A 48 16.55 -2.48 -6.68
N ALA A 49 15.86 -2.97 -7.73
CA ALA A 49 14.42 -2.80 -7.87
C ALA A 49 13.65 -3.42 -6.69
N ALA A 50 14.07 -4.60 -6.22
CA ALA A 50 13.50 -5.29 -5.07
C ALA A 50 13.77 -4.56 -3.74
N ALA A 51 14.98 -4.02 -3.55
CA ALA A 51 15.34 -3.23 -2.38
C ALA A 51 14.50 -1.96 -2.29
N ARG A 52 14.32 -1.25 -3.42
CA ARG A 52 13.44 -0.08 -3.52
C ARG A 52 11.99 -0.44 -3.21
N ALA A 53 11.48 -1.53 -3.79
CA ALA A 53 10.10 -1.98 -3.53
C ALA A 53 9.85 -2.26 -2.04
N ARG A 54 10.79 -2.91 -1.36
CA ARG A 54 10.73 -3.14 0.09
C ARG A 54 10.74 -1.82 0.88
N ALA A 55 11.65 -0.91 0.54
CA ALA A 55 11.73 0.39 1.21
C ALA A 55 10.42 1.20 1.09
N VAL A 56 9.71 1.09 -0.03
CA VAL A 56 8.37 1.70 -0.21
C VAL A 56 7.34 1.01 0.67
N ALA A 57 7.30 -0.33 0.67
CA ALA A 57 6.37 -1.10 1.48
C ALA A 57 6.53 -0.80 2.99
N ASP A 58 7.77 -0.66 3.47
CA ASP A 58 8.09 -0.36 4.88
C ASP A 58 7.60 1.04 5.32
N ARG A 59 7.36 1.96 4.37
CA ARG A 59 6.81 3.29 4.65
C ARG A 59 5.29 3.32 4.67
N VAL A 60 4.61 2.27 4.20
CA VAL A 60 3.15 2.21 4.13
C VAL A 60 2.61 1.49 5.35
N THR A 61 1.80 2.20 6.15
CA THR A 61 1.08 1.61 7.28
C THR A 61 -0.41 1.63 7.00
N VAL A 62 -1.04 0.44 7.01
CA VAL A 62 -2.51 0.31 6.98
C VAL A 62 -2.97 0.04 8.41
N THR A 63 -3.73 0.98 8.98
CA THR A 63 -4.32 0.82 10.32
C THR A 63 -5.77 0.40 10.17
N THR A 64 -6.16 -0.67 10.85
CA THR A 64 -7.53 -1.17 10.86
C THR A 64 -8.14 -1.06 12.25
N ARG A 65 -9.46 -1.13 12.31
CA ARG A 65 -10.23 -1.32 13.54
C ARG A 65 -11.20 -2.48 13.32
N PRO A 66 -11.63 -3.18 14.38
CA PRO A 66 -12.74 -4.12 14.25
C PRO A 66 -13.93 -3.39 13.61
N GLY A 67 -14.49 -3.98 12.55
CA GLY A 67 -15.76 -3.52 12.02
C GLY A 67 -16.82 -3.72 13.10
N GLY A 68 -17.43 -2.63 13.57
CA GLY A 68 -18.71 -2.76 14.25
C GLY A 68 -19.66 -3.41 13.25
N ALA A 69 -20.39 -4.45 13.67
CA ALA A 69 -21.51 -4.94 12.88
C ALA A 69 -22.31 -3.71 12.47
N ALA A 70 -22.43 -3.45 11.18
CA ALA A 70 -23.32 -2.41 10.71
C ALA A 70 -24.66 -2.72 11.36
N ASP A 71 -25.15 -1.83 12.24
CA ASP A 71 -26.48 -1.94 12.82
C ASP A 71 -27.44 -2.06 11.64
N ALA A 72 -27.96 -3.26 11.42
CA ALA A 72 -28.90 -3.65 10.39
C ALA A 72 -30.24 -3.96 11.02
#